data_AF-A0A6M4FUQ9-F1
#
_entry.id   AF-A0A6M4FUQ9-F1
#
_cell.length_a   1.000
_cell.length_b   1.000
_cell.length_c   1.000
_cell.angle_alpha   90.00
_cell.angle_beta   90.00
_cell.angle_gamma   90.00
#
_symmetry.space_group_name_H-M   'P 1'
#
loop_
_entity.id
_entity.type
_entity.pdbx_description
1 polymer ?
#
loop_
_entity_poly.entity_id
_entity_poly.type
_entity_poly.pdbx_seq_one_letter_code
_entity_poly.pdbx_strand_id
1 'polypeptide(L)'
;MAKLKAPPRQFEPQWLTALDGRTAVAQEMRRRFDEVSADLGGDLSYLTRSLVSRYLWQEFWIQTQEQALAEGQEVDIGRYTQAVNAASGLAAKLGLERKARDVPSLSDYLAAKGGSR
;
A
#
# COMPACT_ATOMS: atom_id res chain seq x y z
N MET A 1 13.95 0.09 26.13
CA MET A 1 12.85 0.87 25.50
C MET A 1 11.58 0.05 25.53
N ALA A 2 10.43 0.66 25.83
CA ALA A 2 9.15 -0.06 25.78
C ALA A 2 8.85 -0.47 24.33
N LYS A 3 8.41 -1.72 24.10
CA LYS A 3 8.01 -2.19 22.77
C LYS A 3 6.69 -1.54 22.36
N LEU A 4 6.58 -1.17 21.09
CA LEU A 4 5.39 -0.52 20.54
C LEU A 4 4.27 -1.55 20.33
N LYS A 5 3.04 -1.22 20.72
CA LYS A 5 1.89 -2.14 20.52
C LYS A 5 1.28 -2.04 19.13
N ALA A 6 1.50 -0.93 18.43
CA ALA A 6 1.02 -0.63 17.09
C ALA A 6 2.02 0.29 16.37
N PRO A 7 1.96 0.41 15.03
CA PRO A 7 2.79 1.36 14.29
C PRO A 7 2.68 2.79 14.84
N PRO A 8 3.79 3.56 14.87
CA PRO A 8 3.83 4.89 15.46
C PRO A 8 3.00 5.89 14.65
N ARG A 9 2.47 6.92 15.31
CA ARG A 9 1.65 7.98 14.69
C ARG A 9 2.41 8.82 13.66
N GLN A 10 3.73 8.91 13.81
CA GLN A 10 4.65 9.51 12.85
C GLN A 10 5.61 8.43 12.39
N PHE A 11 6.07 8.51 11.15
CA PHE A 11 7.01 7.53 10.63
C PHE A 11 8.33 7.61 11.40
N GLU A 12 8.76 6.47 11.93
CA GLU A 12 10.08 6.31 12.53
C GLU A 12 10.84 5.21 11.79
N PRO A 13 12.14 5.40 11.49
CA PRO A 13 12.97 4.29 11.01
C PRO A 13 12.88 3.12 11.98
N GLN A 14 12.87 1.88 11.46
CA GLN A 14 12.84 0.66 12.27
C GLN A 14 11.56 0.46 13.12
N TRP A 15 10.47 1.19 12.82
CA TRP A 15 9.19 1.02 13.53
C TRP A 15 8.71 -0.44 13.58
N LEU A 16 8.94 -1.22 12.52
CA LEU A 16 8.50 -2.61 12.40
C LEU A 16 9.22 -3.54 13.39
N THR A 17 10.52 -3.32 13.60
CA THR A 17 11.30 -4.11 14.56
C THR A 17 11.03 -3.68 16.00
N ALA A 18 10.63 -2.42 16.22
CA ALA A 18 10.25 -1.87 17.50
C ALA A 18 8.88 -2.38 18.02
N LEU A 19 8.06 -2.99 17.16
CA LEU A 19 6.78 -3.59 17.55
C LEU A 19 6.97 -4.79 18.50
N ASP A 20 6.08 -4.92 19.50
CA ASP A 20 5.96 -6.11 20.31
C ASP A 20 5.43 -7.27 19.46
N GLY A 21 6.31 -8.19 19.08
CA GLY A 21 5.99 -9.35 18.23
C GLY A 21 4.91 -10.29 18.75
N ARG A 22 4.44 -10.10 19.99
CA ARG A 22 3.29 -10.85 20.54
C ARG A 22 1.94 -10.26 20.11
N THR A 23 1.91 -9.04 19.58
CA THR A 23 0.65 -8.43 19.13
C THR A 23 0.29 -8.91 17.72
N ALA A 24 -1.00 -9.05 17.46
CA ALA A 24 -1.52 -9.45 16.14
C ALA A 24 -1.06 -8.47 15.04
N VAL A 25 -1.05 -7.16 15.32
CA VAL A 25 -0.57 -6.15 14.38
C VAL A 25 0.91 -6.31 14.06
N ALA A 26 1.76 -6.68 15.02
CA ALA A 26 3.18 -6.91 14.76
C ALA A 26 3.40 -8.13 13.88
N GLN A 27 2.65 -9.20 14.12
CA GLN A 27 2.71 -10.43 13.33
C GLN A 27 2.23 -10.18 11.90
N GLU A 28 1.09 -9.51 11.75
CA GLU A 28 0.53 -9.16 10.44
C GLU A 28 1.46 -8.24 9.65
N MET A 29 2.05 -7.22 10.29
CA MET A 29 2.94 -6.31 9.58
C MET A 29 4.26 -6.96 9.14
N ARG A 30 4.76 -7.93 9.91
CA ARG A 30 5.91 -8.75 9.51
C ARG A 30 5.53 -9.66 8.35
N ARG A 31 4.38 -10.33 8.42
CA ARG A 31 3.86 -11.15 7.32
C ARG A 31 3.76 -10.36 6.02
N ARG A 32 3.13 -9.18 6.03
CA ARG A 32 3.04 -8.32 4.84
C ARG A 32 4.41 -7.86 4.34
N PHE A 33 5.33 -7.53 5.24
CA PHE A 33 6.70 -7.18 4.86
C PHE A 33 7.40 -8.33 4.14
N ASP A 34 7.25 -9.56 4.64
CA ASP A 34 7.85 -10.74 4.05
C ASP A 34 7.21 -11.09 2.71
N GLU A 35 5.87 -10.98 2.59
CA GLU A 35 5.13 -11.18 1.33
C GLU A 35 5.55 -10.18 0.25
N VAL A 36 5.54 -8.89 0.57
CA VAL A 36 6.00 -7.85 -0.37
C VAL A 36 7.47 -8.05 -0.73
N SER A 37 8.32 -8.45 0.22
CA SER A 37 9.73 -8.73 -0.06
C SER A 37 9.89 -9.93 -0.99
N ALA A 38 9.10 -10.99 -0.80
CA ALA A 38 9.11 -12.16 -1.67
C ALA A 38 8.67 -11.83 -3.10
N ASP A 39 7.60 -11.05 -3.26
CA ASP A 39 7.11 -10.59 -4.57
C ASP A 39 8.14 -9.75 -5.33
N LEU A 40 9.02 -9.06 -4.61
CA LEU A 40 10.11 -8.26 -5.17
C LEU A 40 11.41 -9.04 -5.41
N GLY A 41 11.37 -10.37 -5.29
CA GLY A 41 12.52 -11.25 -5.54
C GLY A 41 13.33 -11.62 -4.30
N GLY A 42 12.87 -11.29 -3.09
CA GLY A 42 13.49 -11.71 -1.84
C GLY A 42 14.49 -10.69 -1.29
N ASP A 43 15.79 -11.01 -1.31
CA ASP A 43 16.83 -10.21 -0.63
C ASP A 43 16.90 -8.77 -1.15
N LEU A 44 16.20 -7.88 -0.45
CA LEU A 44 16.02 -6.51 -0.88
C LEU A 44 17.26 -5.66 -0.59
N SER A 45 17.67 -4.88 -1.59
CA SER A 45 18.58 -3.75 -1.38
C SER A 45 18.06 -2.83 -0.27
N TYR A 46 18.96 -2.08 0.37
CA TYR A 46 18.58 -1.15 1.43
C TYR A 46 17.48 -0.17 1.00
N LEU A 47 17.58 0.41 -0.21
CA LEU A 47 16.60 1.38 -0.69
C LEU A 47 15.23 0.73 -0.90
N THR A 48 15.18 -0.46 -1.51
CA THR A 48 13.94 -1.20 -1.72
C THR A 48 13.28 -1.55 -0.38
N ARG A 49 14.05 -2.08 0.58
CA ARG A 49 13.60 -2.35 1.95
C ARG A 49 13.03 -1.10 2.65
N SER A 50 13.69 0.04 2.45
CA SER A 50 13.29 1.34 3.00
C SER A 50 11.98 1.86 2.40
N LEU A 51 11.74 1.60 1.10
CA LEU A 51 10.49 1.92 0.42
C LEU A 51 9.34 1.02 0.88
N VAL A 52 9.55 -0.30 0.99
CA VAL A 52 8.55 -1.25 1.51
C VAL A 52 8.13 -0.87 2.93
N SER A 53 9.09 -0.54 3.81
CA SER A 53 8.79 -0.13 5.18
C SER A 53 7.93 1.14 5.26
N ARG A 54 8.12 2.11 4.35
CA ARG A 54 7.27 3.31 4.27
C ARG A 54 5.90 2.99 3.70
N TYR A 55 5.84 2.15 2.67
CA TYR A 55 4.59 1.74 2.06
C TYR A 55 3.66 1.08 3.09
N LEU A 56 4.16 0.11 3.84
CA LEU A 56 3.37 -0.58 4.89
C LEU A 56 2.94 0.36 6.03
N TRP A 57 3.80 1.31 6.41
CA TRP A 57 3.42 2.31 7.41
C TRP A 57 2.28 3.22 6.92
N GLN A 58 2.34 3.65 5.66
CA GLN A 58 1.27 4.45 5.04
C GLN A 58 -0.01 3.63 4.91
N GLU A 59 0.07 2.38 4.45
CA GLU A 59 -1.08 1.49 4.35
C GLU A 59 -1.79 1.32 5.70
N PHE A 60 -1.03 1.05 6.77
CA PHE A 60 -1.60 0.96 8.11
C PHE A 60 -2.29 2.26 8.57
N TRP A 61 -1.67 3.41 8.29
CA TRP A 61 -2.25 4.71 8.64
C TRP A 61 -3.56 4.96 7.88
N ILE A 62 -3.60 4.64 6.59
CA ILE A 62 -4.80 4.71 5.73
C ILE A 62 -5.91 3.83 6.30
N GLN A 63 -5.61 2.55 6.59
CA GLN A 63 -6.57 1.60 7.17
C GLN A 63 -7.13 2.08 8.51
N THR A 64 -6.29 2.73 9.32
CA THR A 64 -6.74 3.35 10.59
C THR A 64 -7.73 4.48 10.35
N GLN A 65 -7.55 5.29 9.30
CA GLN A 65 -8.50 6.35 8.95
C GLN A 65 -9.81 5.77 8.38
N GLU A 66 -9.71 4.73 7.54
CA GLU A 66 -10.88 4.04 6.98
C GLU A 66 -11.73 3.40 8.08
N GLN A 67 -11.09 2.80 9.09
CA GLN A 67 -11.79 2.29 10.27
C GLN A 67 -12.49 3.40 11.05
N ALA A 68 -11.82 4.55 11.25
CA ALA A 68 -12.42 5.69 11.93
C ALA A 68 -13.66 6.22 11.16
N LEU A 69 -13.57 6.31 9.83
CA LEU A 69 -14.71 6.65 8.97
C LEU A 69 -15.87 5.65 9.11
N ALA A 70 -15.57 4.34 9.14
CA ALA A 70 -16.58 3.30 9.32
C ALA A 70 -17.28 3.38 10.69
N GLU A 71 -16.59 3.86 11.72
CA GLU A 71 -17.11 4.13 13.06
C GLU A 71 -17.83 5.48 13.17
N GLY A 72 -18.01 6.20 12.06
CA GLY A 72 -18.67 7.51 12.01
C GLY A 72 -17.86 8.65 12.62
N GLN A 73 -16.55 8.47 12.79
CA GLN A 73 -15.64 9.53 13.25
C GLN A 73 -15.30 10.49 12.11
N GLU A 74 -15.00 11.74 12.48
CA GLU A 74 -14.46 12.70 11.53
C GLU A 74 -13.03 12.34 11.14
N VAL A 75 -12.76 12.38 9.84
CA VAL A 75 -11.42 12.18 9.27
C VAL A 75 -11.09 13.36 8.36
N ASP A 76 -9.86 13.84 8.46
CA ASP A 76 -9.31 14.81 7.52
C ASP A 76 -9.12 14.16 6.14
N ILE A 77 -10.11 14.36 5.27
CA ILE A 77 -10.13 13.83 3.90
C ILE A 77 -8.95 14.34 3.07
N GLY A 78 -8.46 15.56 3.33
CA GLY A 78 -7.30 16.11 2.66
C GLY A 78 -6.03 15.33 2.98
N ARG A 79 -5.77 15.12 4.27
CA ARG A 79 -4.64 14.30 4.75
C ARG A 79 -4.77 12.83 4.32
N TYR A 80 -5.98 12.29 4.37
CA TYR A 80 -6.28 10.94 3.87
C TYR A 80 -5.90 10.78 2.41
N THR A 81 -6.36 11.69 1.55
CA THR A 81 -6.07 11.67 0.11
C THR A 81 -4.57 11.79 -0.17
N GLN A 82 -3.86 12.64 0.59
CA GLN A 82 -2.39 12.75 0.47
C GLN A 82 -1.68 11.44 0.82
N ALA A 83 -2.11 10.74 1.87
CA ALA A 83 -1.55 9.44 2.24
C ALA A 83 -1.80 8.39 1.16
N VAL A 84 -3.02 8.31 0.61
CA VAL A 84 -3.36 7.39 -0.50
C VAL A 84 -2.49 7.66 -1.73
N ASN A 85 -2.29 8.92 -2.09
CA ASN A 85 -1.44 9.31 -3.21
C ASN A 85 0.03 8.94 -2.96
N ALA A 86 0.53 9.17 -1.74
CA ALA A 86 1.88 8.79 -1.36
C ALA A 86 2.09 7.26 -1.41
N ALA A 87 1.15 6.49 -0.87
CA ALA A 87 1.17 5.03 -0.92
C ALA A 87 1.14 4.51 -2.37
N SER A 88 0.30 5.09 -3.23
CA SER A 88 0.23 4.74 -4.65
C SER A 88 1.54 5.02 -5.38
N GLY A 89 2.19 6.16 -5.10
CA GLY A 89 3.49 6.50 -5.66
C GLY A 89 4.63 5.58 -5.18
N LEU A 90 4.56 5.09 -3.93
CA LEU A 90 5.49 4.09 -3.42
C LEU A 90 5.26 2.73 -4.09
N ALA A 91 4.01 2.30 -4.22
CA ALA A 91 3.66 1.04 -4.88
C ALA A 91 4.12 1.02 -6.35
N ALA A 92 3.92 2.11 -7.09
CA ALA A 92 4.41 2.23 -8.47
C ALA A 92 5.93 2.07 -8.56
N LYS A 93 6.69 2.64 -7.62
CA LYS A 93 8.16 2.49 -7.56
C LYS A 93 8.60 1.08 -7.17
N LEU A 94 7.78 0.37 -6.42
CA LEU A 94 8.01 -1.03 -6.03
C LEU A 94 7.58 -2.00 -7.14
N GLY A 95 7.15 -1.55 -8.31
CA GLY A 95 6.82 -2.45 -9.42
C GLY A 95 5.33 -2.77 -9.55
N LEU A 96 4.44 -1.98 -8.92
CA LEU A 96 3.04 -1.96 -9.34
C LEU A 96 2.96 -1.41 -10.76
N GLU A 97 2.90 -2.30 -11.75
CA GLU A 97 2.72 -1.94 -13.14
C GLU A 97 1.25 -1.66 -13.46
N ARG A 98 1.01 -0.55 -14.16
CA ARG A 98 -0.32 -0.25 -14.69
C ARG A 98 -0.65 -1.26 -15.78
N LYS A 99 -1.58 -2.18 -15.51
CA LYS A 99 -2.19 -3.01 -16.56
C LYS A 99 -3.05 -2.12 -17.45
N ALA A 100 -2.60 -1.88 -18.68
CA ALA A 100 -3.42 -1.22 -19.69
C ALA A 100 -4.70 -2.05 -19.90
N ARG A 101 -5.86 -1.39 -20.03
CA ARG A 101 -7.07 -2.09 -20.45
C ARG A 101 -6.84 -2.59 -21.87
N ASP A 102 -7.30 -3.80 -22.15
CA ASP A 102 -7.38 -4.29 -23.53
C ASP A 102 -8.49 -3.48 -24.22
N VAL A 103 -8.08 -2.39 -24.88
CA VAL A 103 -9.00 -1.52 -25.59
C VAL A 103 -9.06 -2.03 -27.03
N PRO A 104 -10.25 -2.37 -27.56
CA PRO A 104 -10.38 -2.79 -28.95
C PRO A 104 -9.72 -1.75 -29.84
N SER A 105 -8.98 -2.20 -30.87
CA SER A 105 -8.44 -1.27 -31.84
C SER A 105 -9.59 -0.52 -32.51
N LEU A 106 -9.29 0.65 -33.09
CA LEU A 106 -10.29 1.38 -33.89
C LEU A 106 -10.91 0.47 -34.96
N SER A 107 -10.10 -0.42 -35.53
CA SER A 107 -10.54 -1.44 -36.50
C SER A 107 -11.54 -2.43 -35.89
N ASP A 108 -11.27 -2.95 -34.69
CA ASP A 108 -12.18 -3.87 -33.98
C ASP A 108 -13.50 -3.17 -33.61
N TYR A 109 -13.42 -1.91 -33.19
CA TYR A 109 -14.60 -1.10 -32.88
C TYR A 109 -15.45 -0.82 -34.12
N LEU A 110 -14.81 -0.50 -35.26
CA LEU A 110 -15.49 -0.26 -36.53
C LEU A 110 -16.09 -1.54 -37.11
N ALA A 111 -15.43 -2.68 -37.00
CA ALA A 111 -15.96 -3.99 -37.41
C ALA A 111 -17.20 -4.38 -36.58
N ALA A 112 -17.14 -4.18 -35.26
CA ALA A 112 -18.26 -4.42 -34.36
C ALA A 112 -19.46 -3.50 -34.63
N LYS A 113 -19.23 -2.25 -35.07
CA LYS A 113 -20.30 -1.28 -35.35
C LYS A 113 -20.80 -1.31 -36.80
N GLY A 114 -19.97 -1.75 -37.74
CA GLY A 114 -20.24 -1.81 -39.18
C GLY A 114 -21.11 -3.00 -39.61
N GLY A 115 -21.26 -4.02 -38.77
CA GLY A 115 -22.15 -5.17 -39.00
C GLY A 115 -23.63 -4.93 -38.68
N SER A 116 -24.04 -3.69 -38.39
CA SER A 116 -25.42 -3.32 -38.03
C SER A 116 -26.15 -2.58 -39.16
N ARG A 117 -25.95 -3.01 -40.42
CA ARG A 117 -26.75 -2.57 -41.57
C ARG A 117 -27.15 -3.74 -42.44
#